data_AF-A0A7C1GXT4-F1
#
_entry.id   AF-A0A7C1GXT4-F1
#
_cell.length_a   1.000
_cell.length_b   1.000
_cell.length_c   1.000
_cell.angle_alpha   90.00
_cell.angle_beta   90.00
_cell.angle_gamma   90.00
#
_symmetry.space_group_name_H-M   'P 1'
#
loop_
_entity.id
_entity.type
_entity.pdbx_description
1 polymer ?
#
loop_
_entity_poly.entity_id
_entity_poly.type
_entity_poly.pdbx_seq_one_letter_code
_entity_poly.pdbx_strand_id
1 'polypeptide(L)'
;MHTDVKCKCTGNGLKMNACVGAILSHPEINKVLFNFLKLKAMKRVGNILMVVLLLVSTTGMAQGQRFRGGDGNAKQTVGKGYCYLNLTPEQEQKINDLRVKHLKGITPLRNELNEKQAHLRTLESADKPDMAAINKTIDEISSIKTKLMKARVAHRAEVSQLLTDEQRVLFNAHGLKGKGMRGHRGNMRGGYGMGMGLGPCMGNKPRGF
;
A
#
# COMPACT_ATOMS: atom_id res chain seq x y z
N MET A 1 -49.37 -59.36 -41.52
CA MET A 1 -48.84 -60.34 -42.48
C MET A 1 -48.35 -59.58 -43.70
N HIS A 2 -47.07 -59.81 -44.06
CA HIS A 2 -46.31 -59.33 -45.22
C HIS A 2 -46.68 -57.99 -45.87
N THR A 3 -45.82 -56.99 -45.67
CA THR A 3 -45.63 -55.92 -46.65
C THR A 3 -44.17 -55.94 -47.08
N ASP A 4 -43.89 -56.70 -48.14
CA ASP A 4 -42.68 -56.58 -48.94
C ASP A 4 -42.57 -55.15 -49.49
N VAL A 5 -41.68 -54.34 -48.91
CA VAL A 5 -41.27 -53.09 -49.54
C VAL A 5 -40.18 -53.44 -50.54
N LYS A 6 -40.64 -53.83 -51.73
CA LYS A 6 -39.82 -53.98 -52.94
C LYS A 6 -39.16 -52.62 -53.23
N CYS A 7 -37.89 -52.46 -52.85
CA CYS A 7 -37.09 -51.30 -53.21
C CYS A 7 -36.92 -51.26 -54.74
N LYS A 8 -37.81 -50.53 -55.42
CA LYS A 8 -37.66 -50.20 -56.83
C LYS A 8 -36.66 -49.04 -56.91
N CYS A 9 -35.42 -49.35 -57.26
CA CYS A 9 -34.42 -48.36 -57.63
C CYS A 9 -34.77 -47.81 -59.01
N THR A 10 -35.61 -46.78 -59.07
CA THR A 10 -35.70 -45.90 -60.25
C THR A 10 -34.74 -44.75 -60.04
N GLY A 11 -33.90 -44.52 -61.05
CA GLY A 11 -32.74 -43.66 -61.02
C GLY A 11 -33.02 -42.22 -60.60
N ASN A 12 -31.94 -41.59 -60.14
CA ASN A 12 -31.76 -40.20 -59.68
C ASN A 12 -31.70 -40.03 -58.15
N GLY A 13 -30.51 -40.34 -57.61
CA GLY A 13 -29.69 -39.35 -56.91
C GLY A 13 -30.17 -38.74 -55.59
N LEU A 14 -31.15 -39.31 -54.89
CA LEU A 14 -31.69 -38.63 -53.70
C LEU A 14 -32.19 -39.55 -52.58
N LYS A 15 -31.43 -40.58 -52.17
CA LYS A 15 -31.75 -41.36 -50.95
C LYS A 15 -30.57 -41.85 -50.10
N MET A 16 -29.40 -41.18 -50.10
CA MET A 16 -28.39 -41.47 -49.05
C MET A 16 -28.74 -40.82 -47.70
N ASN A 17 -29.36 -39.64 -47.70
CA ASN A 17 -29.70 -38.94 -46.46
C ASN A 17 -30.89 -39.54 -45.69
N ALA A 18 -31.74 -40.33 -46.35
CA ALA A 18 -32.88 -40.97 -45.69
C ALA A 18 -32.46 -42.17 -44.81
N CYS A 19 -31.37 -42.87 -45.15
CA CYS A 19 -30.87 -43.98 -44.34
C CYS A 19 -30.10 -43.51 -43.10
N VAL A 20 -29.36 -42.39 -43.18
CA VAL A 20 -28.63 -41.83 -42.03
C VAL A 20 -29.60 -41.32 -40.96
N GLY A 21 -30.74 -40.73 -41.36
CA GLY A 21 -31.78 -40.28 -40.44
C GLY A 21 -32.45 -41.42 -39.65
N ALA A 22 -32.60 -42.60 -40.24
CA ALA A 22 -33.17 -43.76 -39.54
C ALA A 22 -32.25 -44.31 -38.44
N ILE A 23 -30.92 -44.32 -38.67
CA ILE A 23 -29.92 -44.81 -37.70
C ILE A 23 -29.84 -43.90 -36.46
N LEU A 24 -30.13 -42.60 -36.60
CA LEU A 24 -30.11 -41.63 -35.48
C LEU A 24 -31.39 -41.63 -34.62
N SER A 25 -32.40 -42.40 -34.98
CA SER A 25 -33.67 -42.48 -34.24
C SER A 25 -33.76 -43.66 -33.26
N HIS A 26 -32.69 -44.45 -33.11
CA HIS A 26 -32.65 -45.52 -32.12
C HIS A 26 -32.35 -44.95 -30.70
N PRO A 27 -33.27 -45.17 -29.72
CA PRO A 27 -33.19 -44.53 -28.40
C PRO A 27 -31.97 -44.92 -27.56
N GLU A 28 -31.31 -46.04 -27.88
CA GLU A 28 -30.09 -46.50 -27.19
C GLU A 28 -28.83 -45.74 -27.63
N ILE A 29 -28.76 -45.25 -28.87
CA ILE A 29 -27.60 -44.51 -29.39
C ILE A 29 -27.53 -43.10 -28.77
N ASN A 30 -28.69 -42.46 -28.55
CA ASN A 30 -28.77 -41.15 -27.92
C ASN A 30 -28.31 -41.18 -26.45
N LYS A 31 -28.59 -42.26 -25.71
CA LYS A 31 -28.12 -42.41 -24.32
C LYS A 31 -26.60 -42.56 -24.25
N VAL A 32 -26.01 -43.39 -25.13
CA VAL A 32 -24.55 -43.59 -25.19
C VAL A 32 -23.83 -42.31 -25.62
N LEU A 33 -24.35 -41.62 -26.64
CA LEU A 33 -23.81 -40.35 -27.12
C LEU A 33 -23.90 -39.27 -26.03
N PHE A 34 -25.03 -39.17 -25.31
CA PHE A 34 -25.22 -38.21 -24.23
C PHE A 34 -24.28 -38.49 -23.05
N ASN A 35 -24.06 -39.76 -22.69
CA ASN A 35 -23.09 -40.14 -21.66
C ASN A 35 -21.64 -39.84 -22.07
N PHE A 36 -21.29 -40.09 -23.34
CA PHE A 36 -19.95 -39.78 -23.87
C PHE A 36 -19.69 -38.28 -23.93
N LEU A 37 -20.71 -37.49 -24.31
CA LEU A 37 -20.67 -36.03 -24.31
C LEU A 37 -20.57 -35.47 -22.89
N LYS A 38 -21.36 -35.99 -21.93
CA LYS A 38 -21.22 -35.63 -20.51
C LYS A 38 -19.84 -35.98 -19.95
N LEU A 39 -19.29 -37.15 -20.27
CA LEU A 39 -17.96 -37.56 -19.79
C LEU A 39 -16.86 -36.64 -20.32
N LYS A 40 -16.91 -36.25 -21.61
CA LYS A 40 -15.96 -35.29 -22.20
C LYS A 40 -16.13 -33.89 -21.63
N ALA A 41 -17.36 -33.44 -21.39
CA ALA A 41 -17.65 -32.16 -20.77
C ALA A 41 -17.14 -32.11 -19.32
N MET A 42 -17.39 -33.15 -18.51
CA MET A 42 -16.91 -33.24 -17.12
C MET A 42 -15.38 -33.27 -17.04
N LYS A 43 -14.69 -33.97 -17.95
CA LYS A 43 -13.21 -33.96 -18.02
C LYS A 43 -12.65 -32.58 -18.42
N ARG A 44 -13.31 -31.87 -19.36
CA ARG A 44 -12.91 -30.51 -19.75
C ARG A 44 -13.15 -29.50 -18.64
N VAL A 45 -14.29 -29.58 -17.96
CA VAL A 45 -14.60 -28.73 -16.79
C VAL A 45 -13.63 -29.01 -15.66
N GLY A 46 -13.32 -30.29 -15.37
CA GLY A 46 -12.32 -30.67 -14.36
C GLY A 46 -10.91 -30.14 -14.67
N ASN A 47 -10.47 -30.24 -15.93
CA ASN A 47 -9.17 -29.69 -16.33
C ASN A 47 -9.13 -28.16 -16.26
N ILE A 48 -10.20 -27.46 -16.64
CA ILE A 48 -10.30 -26.00 -16.51
C ILE A 48 -10.31 -25.60 -15.02
N LEU A 49 -11.05 -26.32 -14.17
CA LEU A 49 -11.06 -26.10 -12.72
C LEU A 49 -9.67 -26.30 -12.09
N MET A 50 -8.91 -27.30 -12.51
CA MET A 50 -7.53 -27.54 -12.07
C MET A 50 -6.55 -26.43 -12.49
N VAL A 51 -6.68 -25.93 -13.73
CA VAL A 51 -5.84 -24.82 -14.23
C VAL A 51 -6.19 -23.51 -13.51
N VAL A 52 -7.47 -23.25 -13.23
CA VAL A 52 -7.90 -22.09 -12.45
C VAL A 52 -7.41 -22.19 -11.01
N LEU A 53 -7.42 -23.37 -10.39
CA LEU A 53 -6.90 -23.58 -9.03
C LEU A 53 -5.38 -23.34 -8.94
N LEU A 54 -4.62 -23.70 -9.98
CA LEU A 54 -3.17 -23.50 -10.04
C LEU A 54 -2.76 -22.02 -10.28
N LEU A 55 -3.61 -21.22 -10.92
CA LEU A 55 -3.36 -19.79 -11.16
C LEU A 55 -3.62 -18.91 -9.93
N VAL A 56 -4.34 -19.41 -8.92
CA VAL A 56 -4.60 -18.67 -7.66
C VAL A 56 -3.42 -18.79 -6.67
N SER A 57 -2.44 -19.67 -6.94
CA SER A 57 -1.29 -19.90 -6.07
C SER A 57 -0.12 -18.91 -6.21
N THR A 58 -0.13 -17.97 -7.15
CA THR A 58 1.04 -17.07 -7.40
C THR A 58 0.92 -15.66 -6.83
N THR A 59 -0.19 -15.27 -6.20
CA THR A 59 -0.25 -14.00 -5.44
C THR A 59 0.15 -14.24 -3.98
N GLY A 60 1.42 -14.63 -3.78
CA GLY A 60 1.85 -15.14 -2.49
C GLY A 60 3.22 -14.71 -2.00
N MET A 61 4.01 -13.87 -2.69
CA MET A 61 5.24 -13.27 -2.11
C MET A 61 5.58 -11.93 -2.78
N ALA A 62 5.00 -10.83 -2.26
CA ALA A 62 5.53 -9.48 -2.48
C ALA A 62 5.14 -8.54 -1.32
N GLN A 63 5.26 -9.02 -0.08
CA GLN A 63 5.22 -8.17 1.10
C GLN A 63 6.49 -8.40 1.92
N GLY A 64 7.61 -7.90 1.39
CA GLY A 64 8.79 -7.61 2.17
C GLY A 64 8.51 -6.44 3.10
N GLN A 65 7.56 -6.61 4.03
CA GLN A 65 7.47 -5.78 5.22
C GLN A 65 8.77 -6.03 5.99
N ARG A 66 9.70 -5.09 5.86
CA ARG A 66 10.71 -4.85 6.88
C ARG A 66 9.97 -4.45 8.16
N PHE A 67 9.45 -5.45 8.88
CA PHE A 67 9.13 -5.33 10.29
C PHE A 67 10.46 -5.12 11.02
N ARG A 68 10.89 -3.86 11.04
CA ARG A 68 11.91 -3.40 11.96
C ARG A 68 11.25 -3.46 13.34
N GLY A 69 11.67 -4.46 14.11
CA GLY A 69 11.16 -4.79 15.43
C GLY A 69 10.98 -3.55 16.32
N GLY A 70 9.85 -3.55 17.00
CA GLY A 70 9.44 -2.55 17.97
C GLY A 70 8.20 -3.04 18.71
N ASP A 71 8.21 -4.30 19.17
CA ASP A 71 7.32 -4.73 20.23
C ASP A 71 7.76 -4.02 21.50
N GLY A 72 6.93 -3.10 21.94
CA GLY A 72 7.19 -2.27 23.10
C GLY A 72 6.14 -1.19 23.19
N ASN A 73 4.92 -1.57 23.62
CA ASN A 73 3.96 -0.68 24.26
C ASN A 73 3.98 0.76 23.69
N ALA A 74 3.60 0.92 22.42
CA ALA A 74 3.31 2.22 21.87
C ALA A 74 1.96 2.70 22.42
N LYS A 75 1.89 2.93 23.75
CA LYS A 75 1.14 4.07 24.26
C LYS A 75 1.74 5.26 23.52
N GLN A 76 1.06 5.62 22.44
CA GLN A 76 1.36 6.74 21.59
C GLN A 76 1.44 7.95 22.51
N THR A 77 2.65 8.27 22.99
CA THR A 77 2.91 9.43 23.83
C THR A 77 2.91 10.64 22.90
N VAL A 78 1.71 10.94 22.41
CA VAL A 78 1.35 12.23 21.83
C VAL A 78 1.53 13.23 22.97
N GLY A 79 2.68 13.90 23.04
CA GLY A 79 2.88 14.95 24.05
C GLY A 79 4.32 15.38 24.32
N LYS A 80 5.34 14.58 24.01
CA LYS A 80 6.71 14.88 24.46
C LYS A 80 7.51 15.89 23.61
N GLY A 81 6.86 16.68 22.74
CA GLY A 81 7.54 17.64 21.86
C GLY A 81 7.95 18.95 22.53
N TYR A 82 7.32 19.29 23.67
CA TYR A 82 7.42 20.60 24.31
C TYR A 82 7.73 20.52 25.81
N CYS A 83 8.31 19.41 26.26
CA CYS A 83 8.58 19.16 27.68
C CYS A 83 9.51 20.18 28.34
N TYR A 84 10.30 20.92 27.56
CA TYR A 84 11.21 21.97 28.06
C TYR A 84 10.52 23.31 28.34
N LEU A 85 9.24 23.45 27.99
CA LEU A 85 8.47 24.70 28.15
C LEU A 85 7.69 24.79 29.45
N ASN A 86 7.71 23.77 30.32
CA ASN A 86 6.95 23.73 31.57
C ASN A 86 5.49 24.21 31.37
N LEU A 87 4.78 23.60 30.42
CA LEU A 87 3.43 24.00 30.03
C LEU A 87 2.43 23.74 31.17
N THR A 88 1.41 24.59 31.29
CA THR A 88 0.26 24.29 32.13
C THR A 88 -0.59 23.16 31.52
N PRO A 89 -1.41 22.44 32.31
CA PRO A 89 -2.29 21.40 31.78
C PRO A 89 -3.22 21.91 30.66
N GLU A 90 -3.72 23.13 30.79
CA GLU A 90 -4.58 23.76 29.77
C GLU A 90 -3.81 24.10 28.49
N GLN A 91 -2.57 24.60 28.60
CA GLN A 91 -1.70 24.85 27.44
C GLN A 91 -1.37 23.54 26.73
N GLU A 92 -1.05 22.48 27.49
CA GLU A 92 -0.73 21.16 26.95
C GLU A 92 -1.91 20.58 26.16
N GLN A 93 -3.13 20.68 26.70
CA GLN A 93 -4.33 20.21 26.00
C GLN A 93 -4.56 20.96 24.68
N LYS A 94 -4.51 22.30 24.69
CA LYS A 94 -4.69 23.11 23.47
C LYS A 94 -3.61 22.82 22.42
N ILE A 95 -2.37 22.63 22.83
CA ILE A 95 -1.27 22.28 21.93
C ILE A 95 -1.44 20.87 21.35
N ASN A 96 -1.96 19.91 22.13
CA ASN A 96 -2.27 18.58 21.63
C ASN A 96 -3.38 18.61 20.57
N ASP A 97 -4.41 19.43 20.75
CA ASP A 97 -5.47 19.61 19.74
C ASP A 97 -4.93 20.19 18.44
N LEU A 98 -4.08 21.23 18.53
CA LEU A 98 -3.37 21.78 17.36
C LEU A 98 -2.50 20.72 16.66
N ARG A 99 -1.82 19.87 17.44
CA ARG A 99 -1.01 18.77 16.90
C ARG A 99 -1.88 17.76 16.15
N VAL A 100 -3.02 17.36 16.72
CA VAL A 100 -3.94 16.42 16.05
C VAL A 100 -4.48 17.03 14.76
N LYS A 101 -4.89 18.29 14.79
CA LYS A 101 -5.35 19.03 13.59
C LYS A 101 -4.25 19.09 12.52
N HIS A 102 -3.03 19.45 12.90
CA HIS A 102 -1.89 19.50 11.99
C HIS A 102 -1.58 18.13 11.38
N LEU A 103 -1.53 17.08 12.20
CA LEU A 103 -1.29 15.71 11.75
C LEU A 103 -2.36 15.27 10.75
N LYS A 104 -3.64 15.47 11.05
CA LYS A 104 -4.74 15.19 10.11
C LYS A 104 -4.54 15.94 8.79
N GLY A 105 -4.19 17.23 8.83
CA GLY A 105 -3.98 18.05 7.64
C GLY A 105 -2.77 17.63 6.77
N ILE A 106 -1.68 17.17 7.37
CA ILE A 106 -0.46 16.80 6.61
C ILE A 106 -0.36 15.32 6.23
N THR A 107 -1.18 14.46 6.85
CA THR A 107 -1.17 13.01 6.55
C THR A 107 -1.40 12.70 5.07
N PRO A 108 -2.41 13.27 4.38
CA PRO A 108 -2.56 13.03 2.94
C PRO A 108 -1.35 13.51 2.13
N LEU A 109 -0.77 14.66 2.48
CA LEU A 109 0.43 15.20 1.82
C LEU A 109 1.65 14.29 2.02
N ARG A 110 1.80 13.63 3.18
CA ARG A 110 2.87 12.67 3.43
C ARG A 110 2.68 11.39 2.61
N ASN A 111 1.44 10.93 2.48
CA ASN A 111 1.14 9.76 1.67
C ASN A 111 1.45 10.03 0.20
N GLU A 112 0.99 11.16 -0.33
CA GLU A 112 1.28 11.61 -1.70
C GLU A 112 2.80 11.76 -1.92
N LEU A 113 3.52 12.36 -0.97
CA LEU A 113 4.98 12.47 -1.05
C LEU A 113 5.66 11.10 -1.15
N ASN A 114 5.23 10.13 -0.35
CA ASN A 114 5.80 8.78 -0.35
C ASN A 114 5.52 8.05 -1.67
N GLU A 115 4.30 8.18 -2.20
CA GLU A 115 3.92 7.64 -3.49
C GLU A 115 4.78 8.21 -4.61
N LYS A 116 4.93 9.55 -4.68
CA LYS A 116 5.75 10.20 -5.70
C LYS A 116 7.23 9.84 -5.57
N GLN A 117 7.75 9.67 -4.36
CA GLN A 117 9.12 9.19 -4.16
C GLN A 117 9.31 7.75 -4.61
N ALA A 118 8.33 6.87 -4.40
CA ALA A 118 8.37 5.51 -4.92
C ALA A 118 8.32 5.52 -6.46
N HIS A 119 7.43 6.33 -7.04
CA HIS A 119 7.32 6.49 -8.48
C HIS A 119 8.63 6.99 -9.11
N LEU A 120 9.27 7.99 -8.49
CA LEU A 120 10.56 8.51 -8.93
C LEU A 120 11.62 7.39 -8.98
N ARG A 121 11.71 6.56 -7.92
CA ARG A 121 12.65 5.42 -7.91
C ARG A 121 12.36 4.42 -9.03
N THR A 122 11.09 4.18 -9.35
CA THR A 122 10.71 3.32 -10.48
C THR A 122 11.17 3.92 -11.80
N LEU A 123 10.95 5.22 -12.03
CA LEU A 123 11.40 5.91 -13.25
C LEU A 123 12.94 5.88 -13.40
N GLU A 124 13.67 6.07 -12.29
CA GLU A 124 15.13 6.02 -12.26
C GLU A 124 15.70 4.62 -12.51
N SER A 125 14.92 3.57 -12.20
CA SER A 125 15.36 2.17 -12.38
C SER A 125 15.14 1.60 -13.78
N ALA A 126 14.52 2.35 -14.69
CA ALA A 126 14.27 1.89 -16.05
C ALA A 126 15.56 1.81 -16.88
N ASP A 127 15.67 0.80 -17.75
CA ASP A 127 16.83 0.63 -18.66
C ASP A 127 17.08 1.86 -19.54
N LYS A 128 16.01 2.58 -19.89
CA LYS A 128 16.05 3.86 -20.59
C LYS A 128 15.19 4.88 -19.82
N PRO A 129 15.80 5.68 -18.93
CA PRO A 129 15.07 6.64 -18.12
C PRO A 129 14.38 7.73 -18.97
N ASP A 130 13.10 7.96 -18.71
CA ASP A 130 12.36 9.12 -19.25
C ASP A 130 12.63 10.34 -18.38
N MET A 131 13.57 11.18 -18.83
CA MET A 131 13.96 12.39 -18.10
C MET A 131 12.82 13.42 -17.97
N ALA A 132 11.86 13.46 -18.89
CA ALA A 132 10.72 14.38 -18.79
C ALA A 132 9.78 13.95 -17.66
N ALA A 133 9.49 12.65 -17.56
CA ALA A 133 8.69 12.09 -16.48
C ALA A 133 9.38 12.23 -15.11
N ILE A 134 10.70 12.03 -15.06
CA ILE A 134 11.52 12.23 -13.85
C ILE A 134 11.43 13.67 -13.36
N ASN A 135 11.71 14.65 -14.23
CA ASN A 135 11.68 16.06 -13.87
C ASN A 135 10.29 16.50 -13.39
N LYS A 136 9.23 16.07 -14.08
CA LYS A 136 7.85 16.32 -13.64
C LYS A 136 7.58 15.75 -12.24
N THR A 137 8.03 14.53 -11.96
CA THR A 137 7.84 13.90 -10.64
C THR A 137 8.63 14.64 -9.55
N ILE A 138 9.82 15.16 -9.87
CA ILE A 138 10.63 15.99 -8.96
C ILE A 138 9.90 17.30 -8.62
N ASP A 139 9.28 17.95 -9.60
CA ASP A 139 8.51 19.18 -9.38
C ASP A 139 7.29 18.95 -8.48
N GLU A 140 6.57 17.84 -8.71
CA GLU A 140 5.45 17.42 -7.86
C GLU A 140 5.91 17.17 -6.42
N ILE A 141 7.02 16.44 -6.22
CA ILE A 141 7.65 16.22 -4.90
C ILE A 141 8.00 17.56 -4.24
N SER A 142 8.56 18.50 -4.99
CA SER A 142 9.00 19.81 -4.49
C SER A 142 7.80 20.66 -4.06
N SER A 143 6.71 20.63 -4.82
CA SER A 143 5.44 21.26 -4.47
C SER A 143 4.87 20.69 -3.16
N ILE A 144 4.84 19.37 -3.00
CA ILE A 144 4.34 18.73 -1.77
C ILE A 144 5.21 19.09 -0.57
N LYS A 145 6.54 19.05 -0.72
CA LYS A 145 7.48 19.48 0.34
C LYS A 145 7.24 20.93 0.75
N THR A 146 6.94 21.81 -0.20
CA THR A 146 6.60 23.21 0.06
C THR A 146 5.32 23.33 0.88
N LYS A 147 4.26 22.60 0.51
CA LYS A 147 3.00 22.56 1.28
C LYS A 147 3.22 22.06 2.71
N LEU A 148 4.01 21.00 2.89
CA LEU A 148 4.37 20.48 4.21
C LEU A 148 5.17 21.48 5.04
N MET A 149 6.09 22.23 4.42
CA MET A 149 6.86 23.27 5.11
C MET A 149 5.95 24.42 5.56
N LYS A 150 5.06 24.91 4.68
CA LYS A 150 4.07 25.93 5.02
C LYS A 150 3.18 25.49 6.19
N ALA A 151 2.66 24.25 6.13
CA ALA A 151 1.83 23.69 7.20
C ALA A 151 2.59 23.59 8.54
N ARG A 152 3.89 23.25 8.52
CA ARG A 152 4.74 23.20 9.71
C ARG A 152 4.93 24.59 10.32
N VAL A 153 5.24 25.60 9.50
CA VAL A 153 5.42 26.98 9.97
C VAL A 153 4.13 27.52 10.55
N ALA A 154 3.00 27.30 9.88
CA ALA A 154 1.67 27.69 10.37
C ALA A 154 1.36 27.05 11.73
N HIS A 155 1.50 25.74 11.88
CA HIS A 155 1.31 25.06 13.16
C HIS A 155 2.24 25.59 14.27
N ARG A 156 3.51 25.87 13.92
CA ARG A 156 4.46 26.45 14.89
C ARG A 156 4.03 27.84 15.35
N ALA A 157 3.50 28.66 14.45
CA ALA A 157 2.96 29.97 14.79
C ALA A 157 1.72 29.86 15.69
N GLU A 158 0.79 28.94 15.39
CA GLU A 158 -0.38 28.66 16.23
C GLU A 158 0.03 28.24 17.65
N VAL A 159 1.03 27.35 17.80
CA VAL A 159 1.55 26.97 19.11
C VAL A 159 2.19 28.16 19.83
N SER A 160 2.95 29.00 19.13
CA SER A 160 3.63 30.17 19.71
C SER A 160 2.66 31.19 20.33
N GLN A 161 1.42 31.25 19.86
CA GLN A 161 0.38 32.14 20.38
C GLN A 161 -0.17 31.67 21.74
N LEU A 162 -0.02 30.38 22.08
CA LEU A 162 -0.47 29.80 23.35
C LEU A 162 0.57 29.90 24.48
N LEU A 163 1.79 30.34 24.15
CA LEU A 163 2.93 30.41 25.07
C LEU A 163 3.07 31.81 25.67
N THR A 164 3.57 31.87 26.91
CA THR A 164 4.06 33.12 27.53
C THR A 164 5.29 33.65 26.79
N ASP A 165 5.64 34.91 26.98
CA ASP A 165 6.79 35.51 26.28
C ASP A 165 8.11 34.80 26.64
N GLU A 166 8.30 34.41 27.90
CA GLU A 166 9.46 33.62 28.35
C GLU A 166 9.50 32.23 27.68
N GLN A 167 8.37 31.52 27.65
CA GLN A 167 8.24 30.23 26.96
C GLN A 167 8.49 30.38 25.45
N ARG A 168 8.04 31.48 24.85
CA ARG A 168 8.20 31.76 23.42
C ARG A 168 9.66 31.97 23.05
N VAL A 169 10.45 32.64 23.89
CA VAL A 169 11.91 32.78 23.70
C VAL A 169 12.57 31.39 23.66
N LEU A 170 12.26 30.53 24.63
CA LEU A 170 12.77 29.15 24.68
C LEU A 170 12.32 28.34 23.46
N PHE A 171 11.04 28.47 23.07
CA PHE A 171 10.46 27.79 21.92
C PHE A 171 11.12 28.20 20.60
N ASN A 172 11.40 29.49 20.43
CA ASN A 172 12.05 30.03 19.25
C ASN A 172 13.52 29.60 19.17
N ALA A 173 14.25 29.72 20.28
CA ALA A 173 15.64 29.28 20.40
C ALA A 173 15.81 27.79 20.11
N HIS A 174 14.89 26.95 20.60
CA HIS A 174 14.98 25.50 20.40
C HIS A 174 14.77 25.09 18.93
N GLY A 175 13.96 25.83 18.17
CA GLY A 175 13.79 25.53 16.75
C GLY A 175 14.86 26.11 15.82
N LEU A 176 15.80 26.90 16.34
CA LEU A 176 17.01 27.35 15.62
C LEU A 176 18.14 26.32 15.71
N LYS A 177 18.15 25.45 16.74
CA LYS A 177 19.14 24.37 16.93
C LYS A 177 18.98 23.18 15.96
N GLY A 178 18.13 23.28 14.95
CA GLY A 178 17.82 22.19 14.02
C GLY A 178 18.82 22.01 12.87
N LYS A 179 19.70 22.98 12.56
CA LYS A 179 20.64 22.90 11.44
C LYS A 179 21.86 23.79 11.67
N GLY A 180 22.87 23.29 12.37
CA GLY A 180 24.16 23.96 12.51
C GLY A 180 24.82 23.53 13.81
N MET A 181 25.99 22.90 13.74
CA MET A 181 26.78 22.33 14.85
C MET A 181 26.61 20.84 15.17
N ARG A 182 26.45 19.99 14.16
CA ARG A 182 27.28 18.77 14.10
C ARG A 182 28.55 19.10 13.29
N GLY A 183 29.31 20.07 13.80
CA GLY A 183 30.66 20.33 13.34
C GLY A 183 31.54 19.15 13.73
N HIS A 184 32.33 18.67 12.77
CA HIS A 184 33.29 17.59 12.93
C HIS A 184 34.28 17.83 14.08
N ARG A 185 34.32 16.89 15.02
CA ARG A 185 35.57 16.39 15.62
C ARG A 185 35.52 14.89 15.33
N GLY A 186 36.21 14.40 14.32
CA GLY A 186 37.65 14.20 14.34
C GLY A 186 37.89 12.73 14.73
N ASN A 187 38.53 11.97 13.83
CA ASN A 187 39.00 10.59 13.94
C ASN A 187 38.97 9.94 15.34
N MET A 188 38.42 8.72 15.43
CA MET A 188 39.17 7.51 15.78
C MET A 188 38.23 6.29 15.85
N ARG A 189 38.63 5.25 15.10
CA ARG A 189 38.49 3.81 15.37
C ARG A 189 37.40 3.34 16.35
N GLY A 190 36.54 2.46 15.84
CA GLY A 190 36.09 1.25 16.52
C GLY A 190 35.63 1.38 17.96
N GLY A 191 34.32 1.46 18.16
CA GLY A 191 33.74 1.28 19.47
C GLY A 191 32.24 1.11 19.36
N TYR A 192 31.72 0.01 19.89
CA TYR A 192 30.30 -0.20 20.18
C TYR A 192 29.78 0.98 21.00
N GLY A 193 29.21 1.97 20.31
CA GLY A 193 28.65 3.17 20.92
C GLY A 193 27.13 3.09 20.86
N MET A 194 26.54 2.62 21.96
CA MET A 194 25.14 2.82 22.31
C MET A 194 24.72 4.24 21.91
N GLY A 195 23.91 4.35 20.87
CA GLY A 195 23.31 5.62 20.49
C GLY A 195 22.44 6.09 21.64
N MET A 196 22.91 7.09 22.39
CA MET A 196 22.07 7.91 23.25
C MET A 196 21.07 8.64 22.36
N GLY A 197 20.01 7.94 21.98
CA GLY A 197 18.74 8.55 21.70
C GLY A 197 18.33 9.30 22.94
N LEU A 198 18.02 10.58 22.80
CA LEU A 198 17.32 11.37 23.81
C LEU A 198 16.10 10.56 24.25
N GLY A 199 16.22 9.96 25.44
CA GLY A 199 15.19 9.14 26.05
C GLY A 199 13.92 9.96 26.28
N PRO A 200 12.77 9.29 26.39
CA PRO A 200 11.49 9.95 26.53
C PRO A 200 11.41 10.64 27.89
N CYS A 201 11.53 11.98 27.92
CA CYS A 201 11.31 12.89 29.05
C CYS A 201 11.13 12.17 30.39
N MET A 202 12.26 11.88 31.04
CA MET A 202 12.33 11.37 32.41
C MET A 202 12.98 12.46 33.25
N GLY A 203 12.23 12.97 34.23
CA GLY A 203 12.75 13.60 35.45
C GLY A 203 13.40 14.98 35.33
N ASN A 204 12.62 16.03 35.60
CA ASN A 204 12.91 16.92 36.73
C ASN A 204 11.73 17.86 36.98
N LYS A 205 10.75 17.40 37.77
CA LYS A 205 9.95 18.32 38.59
C LYS A 205 10.75 18.56 39.87
N PRO A 206 11.05 19.82 40.27
CA PRO A 206 11.60 20.05 41.60
C PRO A 206 10.57 19.58 42.63
N ARG A 207 10.96 18.62 43.48
CA ARG A 207 10.21 18.34 44.70
C ARG A 207 10.52 19.48 45.65
N GLY A 208 9.50 20.27 45.98
CA GLY A 208 9.60 21.27 47.01
C GLY A 208 9.99 20.65 48.35
N PHE A 209 10.83 21.37 49.07
CA PHE A 209 10.85 21.52 50.51
C PHE A 209 11.06 23.00 50.79
#